data_AF-A0A7K8BRI0-F1
#
_entry.id   AF-A0A7K8BRI0-F1
#
_cell.length_a   1.000
_cell.length_b   1.000
_cell.length_c   1.000
_cell.angle_alpha   90.00
_cell.angle_beta   90.00
_cell.angle_gamma   90.00
#
_symmetry.space_group_name_H-M   'P 1'
#
loop_
_entity.id
_entity.type
_entity.pdbx_description
1 polymer ?
#
loop_
_entity_poly.entity_id
_entity_poly.type
_entity_poly.pdbx_seq_one_letter_code
_entity_poly.pdbx_strand_id
1 'polypeptide(L)'
;MESQYLKQCLGSCLKKGLAEVVEHRPADPIEYLAHWIYNYRRNLDEEKKVDQTYAKQDCYNIIDELERLKIQEEEQRKLEKQRQ
;
A
#
# COMPACT_ATOMS: atom_id res chain seq x y z
N MET A 1 17.93 23.72 7.89
CA MET A 1 16.53 23.35 8.20
C MET A 1 15.77 23.01 6.92
N GLU A 2 16.03 23.70 5.80
CA GLU A 2 15.39 23.39 4.50
C GLU A 2 15.92 22.13 3.81
N SER A 3 17.21 21.80 3.94
CA SER A 3 17.81 20.63 3.29
C SER A 3 17.20 19.30 3.77
N GLN A 4 16.90 19.19 5.06
CA GLN A 4 16.23 18.01 5.62
C GLN A 4 14.77 17.93 5.17
N TYR A 5 14.07 19.05 5.09
CA TYR A 5 12.71 19.13 4.57
C TYR A 5 12.65 18.69 3.09
N LEU A 6 13.54 19.22 2.25
CA LEU A 6 13.66 18.82 0.84
C LEU A 6 13.98 17.33 0.70
N LYS A 7 14.87 16.80 1.54
CA LYS A 7 15.21 15.37 1.54
C LYS A 7 14.01 14.49 1.93
N GLN A 8 13.19 14.92 2.88
CA GLN A 8 11.99 14.18 3.30
C GLN A 8 10.89 14.23 2.24
N CYS A 9 10.63 15.40 1.66
CA CYS A 9 9.53 15.57 0.72
C CYS A 9 9.86 15.08 -0.70
N LEU A 10 11.08 15.33 -1.17
CA LEU A 10 11.48 15.11 -2.56
C LEU A 10 12.60 14.07 -2.71
N GLY A 11 13.24 13.63 -1.62
CA GLY A 11 14.40 12.75 -1.73
C GLY A 11 14.10 11.40 -2.37
N SER A 12 12.97 10.77 -2.02
CA SER A 12 12.57 9.49 -2.61
C SER A 12 12.12 9.64 -4.07
N CYS A 13 11.37 10.71 -4.36
CA CYS A 13 10.93 11.07 -5.71
C CYS A 13 12.12 11.32 -6.64
N LEU A 14 13.03 12.22 -6.27
CA LEU A 14 14.19 12.58 -7.06
C LEU A 14 15.15 11.41 -7.23
N LYS A 15 15.36 10.56 -6.21
CA LYS A 15 16.23 9.38 -6.34
C LYS A 15 15.73 8.43 -7.43
N LYS A 16 14.42 8.15 -7.45
CA LYS A 16 13.81 7.27 -8.46
C LYS A 16 13.80 7.92 -9.84
N GLY A 17 13.38 9.19 -9.94
CA GLY A 17 13.34 9.91 -11.21
C GLY A 17 14.73 10.08 -11.84
N LEU A 18 15.76 10.33 -11.04
CA LEU A 18 17.14 10.39 -11.53
C LEU A 18 17.65 9.02 -12.00
N ALA A 19 17.24 7.92 -11.36
CA ALA A 19 17.58 6.58 -11.82
C ALA A 19 16.99 6.32 -13.23
N GLU A 20 15.72 6.68 -13.44
CA GLU A 20 15.02 6.55 -14.72
C GLU A 20 15.67 7.39 -15.82
N VAL A 21 16.08 8.62 -15.51
CA VAL A 21 16.81 9.49 -16.45
C VAL A 21 18.16 8.89 -16.83
N VAL A 22 18.89 8.31 -15.89
CA VAL A 22 20.20 7.67 -16.15
C VAL A 22 20.04 6.41 -17.00
N GLU A 23 18.96 5.66 -16.78
CA GLU A 23 18.65 4.43 -17.51
C GLU A 23 18.21 4.72 -18.96
N HIS A 24 17.26 5.64 -19.14
CA HIS A 24 16.70 5.96 -20.45
C HIS A 24 17.54 6.92 -21.29
N ARG A 25 18.41 7.72 -20.65
CA ARG A 25 19.23 8.76 -21.29
C ARG A 25 18.47 9.58 -22.34
N PRO A 26 17.37 10.22 -21.93
CA PRO A 26 16.57 11.04 -22.84
C PRO A 26 17.41 12.19 -23.41
N ALA A 27 17.04 12.65 -24.61
CA ALA A 27 17.70 13.79 -25.26
C ALA A 27 17.55 15.09 -24.42
N ASP A 28 16.43 15.24 -23.71
CA ASP A 28 16.23 16.29 -22.71
C ASP A 28 15.92 15.67 -21.33
N PRO A 29 16.93 15.56 -20.44
CA PRO A 29 16.75 14.97 -19.12
C PRO A 29 15.94 15.83 -18.15
N ILE A 30 15.88 17.15 -18.35
CA ILE A 30 15.13 18.04 -17.47
C ILE A 30 13.64 17.91 -17.77
N GLU A 31 13.27 17.98 -19.05
CA GLU A 31 11.87 17.83 -19.49
C GLU A 31 11.32 16.43 -19.15
N TYR A 32 12.11 15.39 -19.41
CA TYR A 32 11.73 14.02 -19.05
C TYR A 32 11.49 13.88 -17.55
N LEU A 33 12.40 14.40 -16.72
CA LEU A 33 12.25 14.34 -15.27
C LEU A 33 11.02 15.12 -14.79
N ALA A 34 10.71 16.27 -15.39
CA ALA A 34 9.52 17.04 -15.06
C ALA A 34 8.23 16.25 -15.32
N HIS A 35 8.11 15.64 -16.50
CA HIS A 35 7.00 14.74 -16.82
C HIS A 35 6.92 13.54 -15.89
N TRP A 36 8.07 12.94 -15.56
CA TRP A 36 8.15 11.80 -14.67
C TRP A 36 7.64 12.15 -13.25
N ILE A 37 8.09 13.28 -12.69
CA ILE A 37 7.67 13.74 -11.36
C ILE A 37 6.16 14.04 -11.33
N TYR A 38 5.61 14.61 -12.40
CA TYR A 38 4.18 14.89 -12.50
C TYR A 38 3.34 13.61 -12.46
N ASN A 39 3.80 12.55 -13.15
CA ASN A 39 3.13 11.26 -13.16
C ASN A 39 3.35 10.47 -11.85
N TYR A 40 4.53 10.58 -11.24
CA TYR A 40 4.87 9.89 -9.99
C TYR A 40 3.89 10.20 -8.87
N ARG A 41 3.42 11.45 -8.76
CA ARG A 41 2.47 11.84 -7.72
C ARG A 41 1.10 11.19 -7.89
N ARG A 42 0.67 10.99 -9.14
CA ARG A 42 -0.58 10.27 -9.46
C ARG A 42 -0.46 8.79 -9.10
N ASN A 43 0.66 8.17 -9.47
CA ASN A 43 0.90 6.75 -9.23
C ASN A 43 1.04 6.46 -7.72
N LEU A 44 1.67 7.35 -6.94
CA LEU A 44 1.76 7.20 -5.48
C LEU A 44 0.38 7.22 -4.79
N ASP A 45 -0.52 8.07 -5.26
CA ASP A 45 -1.87 8.14 -4.69
C ASP A 45 -2.70 6.91 -5.08
N GLU A 46 -2.45 6.33 -6.25
CA GLU A 46 -3.05 5.07 -6.69
C GLU A 46 -2.50 3.86 -5.91
N GLU A 47 -1.18 3.73 -5.78
CA GLU A 47 -0.54 2.67 -4.98
C GLU A 47 -1.02 2.69 -3.52
N LYS A 48 -1.11 3.87 -2.90
CA LYS A 48 -1.64 4.00 -1.53
C LYS A 48 -3.08 3.54 -1.41
N LYS A 49 -3.92 3.82 -2.41
CA LYS A 49 -5.32 3.36 -2.42
C LYS A 49 -5.41 1.85 -2.57
N VAL A 50 -4.54 1.28 -3.40
CA VAL A 50 -4.44 -0.17 -3.62
C VAL A 50 -4.00 -0.88 -2.34
N ASP A 51 -2.93 -0.43 -1.69
CA ASP A 51 -2.46 -0.97 -0.40
C ASP A 51 -3.55 -0.87 0.68
N GLN A 52 -4.26 0.26 0.76
CA GLN A 52 -5.37 0.41 1.70
C GLN A 52 -6.53 -0.53 1.40
N THR A 53 -6.77 -0.84 0.12
CA THR A 53 -7.83 -1.77 -0.29
C THR A 53 -7.47 -3.19 0.11
N TYR A 54 -6.23 -3.62 -0.16
CA TYR A 54 -5.74 -4.93 0.25
C TYR A 54 -5.75 -5.09 1.77
N ALA A 55 -5.23 -4.11 2.52
CA ALA A 55 -5.25 -4.16 3.98
C ALA A 55 -6.67 -4.23 4.56
N LYS A 56 -7.63 -3.52 3.96
CA LYS A 56 -9.05 -3.63 4.36
C LYS A 56 -9.60 -5.03 4.08
N GLN A 57 -9.29 -5.58 2.91
CA GLN A 57 -9.78 -6.90 2.52
C GLN A 57 -9.24 -8.00 3.42
N ASP A 58 -7.95 -7.93 3.79
CA ASP A 58 -7.35 -8.85 4.76
C ASP A 58 -8.02 -8.75 6.13
N CYS A 59 -8.29 -7.53 6.61
CA CYS A 59 -9.05 -7.33 7.85
C CYS A 59 -10.45 -7.95 7.78
N TYR A 60 -11.18 -7.79 6.66
CA TYR A 60 -12.49 -8.42 6.47
C TYR A 60 -12.40 -9.95 6.51
N ASN A 61 -11.41 -10.52 5.85
CA ASN A 61 -11.20 -11.98 5.82
C ASN A 61 -10.95 -12.53 7.24
N ILE A 62 -10.13 -11.83 8.03
CA ILE A 62 -9.84 -12.22 9.43
C ILE A 62 -11.10 -12.14 10.28
N ILE A 63 -11.90 -11.08 10.15
CA ILE A 63 -13.15 -10.92 10.91
C ILE A 63 -14.13 -12.06 10.58
N ASP A 64 -14.31 -12.35 9.30
CA ASP A 64 -15.22 -13.38 8.81
C ASP A 64 -14.78 -14.80 9.25
N GLU A 65 -13.47 -15.07 9.28
CA GLU A 65 -12.92 -16.31 9.83
C GLU A 65 -13.17 -16.44 11.35
N LEU A 66 -12.98 -15.36 12.11
CA LEU A 66 -13.26 -15.33 13.54
C LEU A 66 -14.74 -15.54 13.87
N GLU A 67 -15.64 -14.99 13.06
CA GLU A 67 -17.09 -15.21 13.22
C GLU A 67 -17.46 -16.67 12.97
N ARG A 68 -16.92 -17.29 11.90
CA ARG A 68 -17.13 -18.71 11.64
C ARG A 68 -16.64 -19.61 12.78
N LEU A 69 -15.46 -19.33 13.33
CA LEU A 69 -14.92 -20.08 14.46
C LEU A 69 -15.80 -19.95 15.71
N LYS A 70 -16.31 -18.74 16.01
CA LYS A 70 -17.24 -18.53 17.13
C LYS A 70 -18.53 -19.34 16.97
N ILE A 71 -19.11 -19.33 15.78
CA ILE A 71 -20.34 -20.09 15.50
C ILE A 71 -20.08 -21.59 15.72
N GLN A 72 -18.98 -22.12 15.18
CA GLN A 72 -18.60 -23.52 15.38
C GLN A 72 -18.40 -23.86 16.85
N GLU A 73 -17.72 -22.99 17.62
CA GLU A 73 -17.50 -23.21 19.04
C GLU A 73 -18.80 -23.24 19.84
N GLU A 74 -19.74 -22.33 19.55
CA GLU A 74 -21.06 -22.32 20.18
C GLU A 74 -21.88 -23.58 19.85
N GLU A 75 -21.81 -24.07 18.61
CA GLU A 75 -22.46 -25.32 18.20
C GLU A 75 -21.89 -26.53 18.96
N GLN A 76 -20.56 -26.62 19.08
CA GLN A 76 -19.91 -27.70 19.85
C GLN A 76 -20.35 -27.67 21.32
N ARG A 77 -20.35 -26.48 21.95
CA ARG A 77 -20.80 -26.34 23.34
C ARG A 77 -22.27 -26.75 23.54
N LYS A 78 -23.15 -26.48 22.58
CA LYS A 78 -24.55 -26.94 22.63
C LYS A 78 -24.64 -28.45 22.53
N LEU A 79 -23.84 -29.06 21.65
CA LEU A 79 -23.81 -30.51 21.46
C LEU A 79 -23.30 -31.25 22.71
N GLU A 80 -22.24 -30.72 23.34
CA GLU A 80 -21.70 -31.27 24.60
C GLU A 80 -22.72 -31.20 25.74
N LYS A 81 -23.44 -30.07 25.88
CA LYS A 81 -24.51 -29.94 26.88
C LYS A 81 -25.68 -30.89 26.67
N GLN A 82 -25.97 -31.30 25.43
CA GLN A 82 -27.01 -32.30 25.15
C GLN A 82 -26.56 -33.74 25.41
N ARG A 83 -25.24 -33.96 25.53
CA ARG A 83 -24.65 -35.29 25.78
C ARG A 83 -24.43 -35.60 27.27
N GLN A 84 -24.53 -34.60 28.15
CA GLN A 84 -24.54 -34.75 29.61
C GLN A 84 -25.96 -34.82 30.14
#